data_AF-A0A3L8BWG1-F1
#
_entry.id   AF-A0A3L8BWG1-F1
#
_cell.length_a   1.000
_cell.length_b   1.000
_cell.length_c   1.000
_cell.angle_alpha   90.00
_cell.angle_beta   90.00
_cell.angle_gamma   90.00
#
_symmetry.space_group_name_H-M   'P 1'
#
loop_
_entity.id
_entity.type
_entity.pdbx_description
1 polymer ?
#
loop_
_entity_poly.entity_id
_entity_poly.type
_entity_poly.pdbx_seq_one_letter_code
_entity_poly.pdbx_strand_id
1 'polypeptide(L)'
;MPLNRPTQDELLEAVAEYLSQPVVDTTADRFYRRVACNVVELVRREQALQSGFQNNERQHLKLLLADDEDSVIELNRRLHQAIASGDLPLSPTLTEALLAIAKLKLDIDNPRYAL
;
A
#
# COMPACT_ATOMS: atom_id res chain seq x y z
N MET A 1 1.03 -10.06 1.74
CA MET A 1 2.27 -9.28 1.57
C MET A 1 2.55 -8.49 2.84
N PRO A 2 3.80 -8.22 3.23
CA PRO A 2 4.06 -7.38 4.39
C PRO A 2 3.47 -5.99 4.11
N LEU A 3 2.56 -5.54 4.99
CA LEU A 3 2.16 -4.15 5.10
C LEU A 3 3.43 -3.30 5.09
N ASN A 4 3.48 -2.29 4.22
CA ASN A 4 4.60 -1.39 3.98
C ASN A 4 5.41 -1.18 5.28
N ARG A 5 6.63 -1.71 5.34
CA ARG A 5 7.62 -1.30 6.35
C ARG A 5 8.40 -0.14 5.73
N PRO A 6 8.58 0.99 6.44
CA PRO A 6 8.20 1.25 7.83
C PRO A 6 6.69 1.45 8.03
N THR A 7 6.18 1.07 9.19
CA THR A 7 4.80 1.29 9.64
C THR A 7 4.47 2.79 9.76
N GLN A 8 3.19 3.14 9.83
CA GLN A 8 2.76 4.53 10.04
C GLN A 8 3.40 5.14 11.30
N ASP A 9 3.48 4.37 12.38
CA ASP A 9 4.09 4.83 13.63
C ASP A 9 5.60 5.06 13.47
N GLU A 10 6.33 4.14 12.82
CA GLU A 10 7.76 4.30 12.53
C GLU A 10 8.02 5.51 11.61
N LEU A 11 7.14 5.76 10.64
CA LEU A 11 7.21 6.92 9.75
C LEU A 11 6.99 8.24 10.50
N LEU A 12 5.99 8.28 11.38
CA LEU A 12 5.69 9.45 12.19
C LEU A 12 6.77 9.71 13.25
N GLU A 13 7.34 8.65 13.83
CA GLU A 13 8.47 8.73 14.76
C GLU A 13 9.69 9.35 14.07
N ALA A 14 10.07 8.87 12.88
CA ALA A 14 11.16 9.46 12.11
C ALA A 14 10.93 10.94 11.76
N VAL A 15 9.68 11.33 11.46
CA VAL A 15 9.32 12.75 11.26
C VAL A 15 9.45 13.55 12.55
N ALA A 16 8.99 13.01 13.68
CA ALA A 16 9.07 13.67 14.98
C ALA A 16 10.53 13.89 15.42
N GLU A 17 11.39 12.87 15.26
CA GLU A 17 12.82 12.97 15.52
C GLU A 17 13.46 14.09 14.70
N TYR A 18 13.22 14.11 13.39
CA TYR A 18 13.73 15.15 12.51
C TYR A 18 13.26 16.56 12.90
N LEU A 19 11.98 16.73 13.25
CA LEU A 19 11.43 18.04 13.65
C LEU A 19 11.98 18.51 15.01
N SER A 20 12.31 17.59 15.91
CA SER A 20 12.89 17.90 17.22
C SER A 20 14.34 18.38 17.13
N GLN A 21 15.10 17.83 16.17
CA GLN A 21 16.50 18.16 15.96
C GLN A 21 16.81 18.26 14.45
N PRO A 22 16.46 19.39 13.81
CA PRO A 22 16.74 19.57 12.39
C PRO A 22 18.24 19.61 12.11
N VAL A 23 18.63 19.18 10.91
CA VAL A 23 20.02 19.23 10.46
C VAL A 23 20.50 20.67 10.30
N VAL A 24 21.79 20.90 10.62
CA VAL A 24 22.39 22.25 10.58
C VAL A 24 22.56 22.77 9.14
N ASP A 25 22.82 21.87 8.19
CA ASP A 25 22.92 22.22 6.77
C ASP A 25 21.53 22.65 6.25
N THR A 26 21.41 23.92 5.88
CA THR A 26 20.14 24.52 5.44
C THR A 26 19.61 23.95 4.12
N THR A 27 20.48 23.43 3.25
CA THR A 27 20.09 22.77 2.00
C THR A 27 19.52 21.39 2.30
N ALA A 28 20.20 20.63 3.17
CA ALA A 28 19.71 19.34 3.64
C ALA A 28 18.41 19.49 4.45
N ASP A 29 18.32 20.51 5.31
CA ASP A 29 17.11 20.79 6.09
C ASP A 29 15.91 21.04 5.17
N ARG A 30 16.07 21.90 4.16
CA ARG A 30 15.00 22.16 3.18
C ARG A 30 14.54 20.87 2.48
N PHE A 31 15.46 19.97 2.16
CA PHE A 31 15.13 18.68 1.57
C PHE A 31 14.35 17.81 2.56
N TYR A 32 14.85 17.62 3.79
CA TYR A 32 14.18 16.80 4.81
C TYR A 32 12.81 17.35 5.22
N ARG A 33 12.60 18.68 5.26
CA ARG A 33 11.26 19.26 5.44
C ARG A 33 10.28 18.79 4.37
N ARG A 34 10.71 18.75 3.10
CA ARG A 34 9.85 18.30 2.01
C ARG A 34 9.54 16.81 2.13
N VAL A 35 10.52 16.00 2.52
CA VAL A 35 10.32 14.57 2.81
C VAL A 35 9.32 14.39 3.96
N ALA A 36 9.51 15.09 5.08
CA ALA A 36 8.62 15.03 6.23
C ALA A 36 7.18 15.43 5.88
N CYS A 37 6.98 16.52 5.13
CA CYS A 37 5.66 16.90 4.64
C CYS A 37 5.03 15.80 3.77
N ASN A 38 5.80 15.17 2.87
CA ASN A 38 5.31 14.08 2.03
C ASN A 38 4.90 12.86 2.85
N VAL A 39 5.66 12.52 3.90
CA VAL A 39 5.36 11.41 4.81
C VAL A 39 4.07 11.67 5.59
N VAL A 40 3.90 12.88 6.14
CA VAL A 40 2.65 13.25 6.85
C VAL A 40 1.44 13.16 5.92
N GLU A 41 1.57 13.67 4.69
CA GLU A 41 0.49 13.57 3.70
C GLU A 41 0.22 12.12 3.25
N LEU A 42 1.24 11.26 3.20
CA LEU A 42 1.08 9.82 2.94
C LEU A 42 0.27 9.16 4.06
N VAL A 43 0.69 9.32 5.32
CA VAL A 43 -0.01 8.73 6.47
C VAL A 43 -1.45 9.21 6.56
N ARG A 44 -1.71 10.51 6.29
CA ARG A 44 -3.06 11.07 6.24
C ARG A 44 -3.93 10.40 5.17
N ARG A 45 -3.38 10.14 3.97
CA ARG A 45 -4.09 9.44 2.89
C ARG A 45 -4.34 7.98 3.23
N GLU A 46 -3.34 7.29 3.77
CA GLU A 46 -3.48 5.90 4.21
C GLU A 46 -4.64 5.80 5.21
N GLN A 47 -4.66 6.62 6.26
CA GLN A 47 -5.75 6.62 7.25
C GLN A 47 -7.13 6.90 6.63
N ALA A 48 -7.21 7.79 5.64
CA ALA A 48 -8.47 8.12 4.99
C ALA A 48 -8.98 6.99 4.06
N LEU A 49 -8.08 6.23 3.43
CA LEU A 49 -8.41 5.31 2.34
C LEU A 49 -8.29 3.82 2.73
N GLN A 50 -7.60 3.50 3.82
CA GLN A 50 -7.26 2.13 4.22
C GLN A 50 -8.47 1.20 4.31
N SER A 51 -9.56 1.63 4.97
CA SER A 51 -10.77 0.80 5.10
C SER A 51 -11.44 0.52 3.75
N GLY A 52 -11.48 1.54 2.88
CA GLY A 52 -12.02 1.40 1.53
C GLY A 52 -11.16 0.48 0.67
N PHE A 53 -9.83 0.64 0.75
CA PHE A 53 -8.87 -0.21 0.04
C PHE A 53 -8.99 -1.67 0.47
N GLN A 54 -8.96 -1.95 1.77
CA GLN A 54 -9.07 -3.32 2.29
C GLN A 54 -10.37 -4.00 1.88
N ASN A 55 -11.48 -3.25 1.83
CA ASN A 55 -12.77 -3.80 1.38
C ASN A 55 -12.76 -4.12 -0.13
N ASN A 56 -12.23 -3.22 -0.97
CA ASN A 56 -12.13 -3.44 -2.41
C ASN A 56 -11.16 -4.57 -2.75
N GLU A 57 -9.98 -4.61 -2.11
CA GLU A 57 -9.00 -5.68 -2.27
C GLU A 57 -9.62 -7.04 -1.88
N ARG A 58 -10.30 -7.10 -0.72
CA ARG A 58 -11.00 -8.31 -0.28
C ARG A 58 -12.03 -8.75 -1.32
N GLN A 59 -12.88 -7.85 -1.81
CA GLN A 59 -13.90 -8.18 -2.80
C GLN A 59 -13.30 -8.72 -4.11
N HIS A 60 -12.25 -8.07 -4.64
CA HIS A 60 -11.56 -8.56 -5.83
C HIS A 60 -10.93 -9.94 -5.63
N LEU A 61 -10.29 -10.17 -4.48
CA LEU A 61 -9.67 -11.46 -4.17
C LEU A 61 -10.70 -12.58 -3.98
N LYS A 62 -11.83 -12.32 -3.29
CA LYS A 62 -12.93 -13.27 -3.14
C LYS A 62 -13.50 -13.69 -4.50
N LEU A 63 -13.75 -12.71 -5.38
CA LEU A 63 -14.25 -12.96 -6.73
C LEU A 63 -13.26 -13.78 -7.57
N LEU A 64 -11.97 -13.47 -7.48
CA LEU A 64 -10.92 -14.14 -8.25
C LEU A 64 -10.71 -15.60 -7.81
N LEU A 65 -10.83 -15.87 -6.51
CA LEU A 65 -10.60 -17.20 -5.94
C LEU A 65 -11.88 -18.03 -5.79
N ALA A 66 -13.05 -17.43 -6.03
CA ALA A 66 -14.35 -18.01 -5.67
C ALA A 66 -14.36 -18.49 -4.20
N ASP A 67 -13.87 -17.63 -3.31
CA ASP A 67 -13.61 -17.92 -1.90
C ASP A 67 -14.33 -16.91 -1.00
N ASP A 68 -14.87 -17.35 0.13
CA ASP A 68 -15.63 -16.52 1.08
C ASP A 68 -14.79 -16.04 2.27
N GLU A 69 -13.50 -16.38 2.33
CA GLU A 69 -12.56 -15.96 3.39
C GLU A 69 -12.49 -14.44 3.62
N ASP A 70 -12.59 -13.98 4.86
CA ASP A 70 -12.60 -12.54 5.19
C ASP A 70 -11.21 -11.95 5.40
N SER A 71 -10.22 -12.79 5.71
CA SER A 71 -8.84 -12.37 5.89
C SER A 71 -8.16 -12.12 4.55
N VAL A 72 -7.88 -10.85 4.24
CA VAL A 72 -7.10 -10.43 3.05
C VAL A 72 -5.72 -11.09 3.01
N ILE A 73 -5.11 -11.34 4.18
CA ILE A 73 -3.82 -12.03 4.28
C ILE A 73 -3.95 -13.48 3.79
N GLU A 74 -5.01 -14.15 4.22
CA GLU A 74 -5.28 -15.54 3.87
C GLU A 74 -5.68 -15.67 2.39
N LEU A 75 -6.54 -14.79 1.88
CA LEU A 75 -6.87 -14.70 0.45
C LEU A 75 -5.61 -14.48 -0.40
N ASN A 76 -4.73 -13.56 -0.01
CA ASN A 76 -3.45 -13.35 -0.69
C ASN A 76 -2.58 -14.62 -0.65
N ARG A 77 -2.53 -15.33 0.48
CA ARG A 77 -1.78 -16.59 0.60
C ARG A 77 -2.32 -17.64 -0.37
N ARG A 78 -3.64 -17.80 -0.45
CA ARG A 78 -4.32 -18.73 -1.37
C ARG A 78 -4.10 -18.35 -2.83
N LEU A 79 -4.15 -17.06 -3.17
CA LEU A 79 -3.83 -16.57 -4.51
C LEU A 79 -2.40 -16.95 -4.94
N HIS A 80 -1.41 -16.74 -4.08
CA HIS A 80 -0.03 -17.14 -4.38
C HIS A 80 0.08 -18.66 -4.60
N GLN A 81 -0.61 -19.45 -3.78
CA GLN A 81 -0.62 -20.90 -3.92
C GLN A 81 -1.26 -21.35 -5.23
N ALA A 82 -2.42 -20.80 -5.59
CA ALA A 82 -3.14 -21.13 -6.82
C ALA A 82 -2.36 -20.75 -8.09
N ILE A 83 -1.65 -19.61 -8.07
CA ILE A 83 -0.75 -19.22 -9.18
C ILE A 83 0.44 -20.18 -9.24
N ALA A 84 1.05 -20.52 -8.10
CA ALA A 84 2.24 -21.37 -8.04
C ALA A 84 1.94 -22.83 -8.42
N SER A 85 0.77 -23.36 -8.08
CA SER A 85 0.33 -24.71 -8.45
C SER A 85 -0.13 -24.80 -9.91
N GLY A 86 -0.43 -23.66 -10.55
CA GLY A 86 -0.99 -23.59 -11.89
C GLY A 86 -2.52 -23.77 -11.93
N ASP A 87 -3.18 -23.90 -10.77
CA ASP A 87 -4.64 -23.97 -10.66
C ASP A 87 -5.30 -22.67 -11.13
N LEU A 88 -4.58 -21.54 -11.00
CA LEU A 88 -4.96 -20.25 -11.54
C LEU A 88 -3.95 -19.81 -12.62
N PRO A 89 -4.18 -20.16 -13.90
CA PRO A 89 -3.26 -19.78 -14.96
C PRO A 89 -3.27 -18.27 -15.20
N LEU A 90 -2.15 -17.76 -15.70
CA LEU A 90 -2.05 -16.39 -16.21
C LEU A 90 -3.10 -16.18 -17.30
N SER A 91 -4.11 -15.37 -16.97
CA SER A 91 -5.21 -15.02 -17.85
C SER A 91 -5.35 -13.49 -17.92
N PRO A 92 -6.01 -12.95 -18.97
CA PRO A 92 -6.35 -11.54 -19.01
C PRO A 92 -7.13 -11.09 -17.78
N THR A 93 -8.10 -11.90 -17.33
CA THR A 93 -8.92 -11.62 -16.14
C THR A 93 -8.09 -11.53 -14.85
N LEU A 94 -7.15 -12.46 -14.63
CA LEU A 94 -6.21 -12.39 -13.50
C LEU A 94 -5.35 -11.11 -13.58
N THR A 95 -4.86 -10.79 -14.77
CA THR A 95 -4.02 -9.61 -15.00
C THR A 95 -4.78 -8.32 -14.72
N GLU A 96 -6.03 -8.21 -15.18
CA GLU A 96 -6.91 -7.07 -14.93
C GLU A 96 -7.22 -6.91 -13.45
N ALA A 97 -7.52 -7.99 -12.73
CA ALA A 97 -7.78 -7.95 -11.30
C ALA A 97 -6.55 -7.48 -10.50
N LEU A 98 -5.36 -8.02 -10.80
CA LEU A 98 -4.11 -7.60 -10.17
C LEU A 98 -3.78 -6.14 -10.47
N LEU A 99 -4.02 -5.70 -11.72
CA LEU A 99 -3.82 -4.30 -12.10
C LEU A 99 -4.78 -3.35 -11.37
N ALA A 100 -6.04 -3.76 -11.19
CA ALA A 100 -7.01 -2.98 -10.42
C ALA A 100 -6.59 -2.82 -8.95
N ILE A 101 -6.13 -3.90 -8.32
CA ILE A 101 -5.59 -3.86 -6.95
C ILE A 101 -4.34 -2.96 -6.89
N ALA A 102 -3.44 -3.07 -7.87
CA ALA A 102 -2.23 -2.25 -7.93
C ALA A 102 -2.55 -0.75 -8.10
N LYS A 103 -3.54 -0.40 -8.93
CA LYS A 103 -4.01 0.99 -9.11
C LYS A 103 -4.55 1.57 -7.81
N LEU A 104 -5.41 0.82 -7.11
CA LEU A 104 -5.93 1.23 -5.81
C LEU A 104 -4.81 1.49 -4.78
N LYS A 105 -3.72 0.71 -4.83
CA LYS A 105 -2.56 0.91 -3.95
C LYS A 105 -1.77 2.16 -4.35
N LEU A 106 -1.60 2.37 -5.65
CA LEU A 106 -0.88 3.52 -6.19
C LEU A 106 -1.56 4.85 -5.87
N ASP A 107 -2.89 4.89 -5.81
CA ASP A 107 -3.64 6.10 -5.40
C ASP A 107 -3.30 6.55 -3.97
N ILE A 108 -2.92 5.60 -3.10
CA ILE A 108 -2.49 5.88 -1.74
C ILE A 108 -1.02 6.33 -1.72
N ASP A 109 -0.15 5.50 -2.31
CA ASP A 109 1.31 5.67 -2.28
C ASP A 109 1.76 6.91 -3.08
N ASN A 110 1.19 7.13 -4.26
CA ASN A 110 1.55 8.21 -5.17
C ASN A 110 0.37 8.66 -6.06
N PRO A 111 -0.56 9.47 -5.54
CA PRO A 111 -1.78 9.88 -6.28
C PRO A 111 -1.52 10.72 -7.53
N ARG A 112 -0.30 11.26 -7.70
CA ARG A 112 0.09 12.02 -8.90
C ARG A 112 0.62 11.11 -10.01
N TYR A 113 0.83 9.85 -9.72
CA TYR A 113 1.30 8.82 -10.64
C TYR A 113 0.11 7.97 -11.08
N ALA A 114 -0.94 8.60 -11.58
CA ALA A 114 -2.04 7.86 -12.18
C ALA A 114 -1.62 7.37 -13.58
N LEU A 115 -1.73 6.06 -13.83
CA LEU A 115 -1.54 5.42 -15.13
C LEU A 115 -2.67 5.79 -16.11
#